data_AF-A0A857JIK1-F1
#
_entry.id   AF-A0A857JIK1-F1
#
_cell.length_a   1.000
_cell.length_b   1.000
_cell.length_c   1.000
_cell.angle_alpha   90.00
_cell.angle_beta   90.00
_cell.angle_gamma   90.00
#
_symmetry.space_group_name_H-M   'P 1'
#
loop_
_entity.id
_entity.type
_entity.pdbx_description
1 polymer ?
#
loop_
_entity_poly.entity_id
_entity_poly.type
_entity_poly.pdbx_seq_one_letter_code
_entity_poly.pdbx_strand_id
1 'polypeptide(L)'
;MKVRILLLTLLCITFGAQAETKASRESVEKLMMLTDVSKIMDAMQGQVSAMFNNMASQMNISEPEKPAFEKYMGKIDQLLKEKMTWEQFKEPMINVYLKHFNQHEIDGLIEFYQSDVGKSMTQKMPLVMQDSMMAGQQAMRSLMPEIQAIAQEMQGEIQQARQQDGE
;
A
#
# COMPACT_ATOMS: atom_id res chain seq x y z
N MET A 1 10.50 -47.32 -59.51
CA MET A 1 9.13 -47.35 -58.94
C MET A 1 9.21 -48.06 -57.59
N LYS A 2 8.94 -47.50 -56.42
CA LYS A 2 8.31 -46.25 -56.01
C LYS A 2 8.88 -45.84 -54.64
N VAL A 3 9.36 -44.62 -54.56
CA VAL A 3 9.42 -43.83 -53.32
C VAL A 3 8.01 -43.84 -52.70
N ARG A 4 7.88 -44.33 -51.47
CA ARG A 4 6.76 -44.03 -50.56
C ARG A 4 7.42 -43.36 -49.34
N ILE A 5 7.61 -42.04 -49.37
CA ILE A 5 6.71 -41.07 -48.71
C ILE A 5 6.54 -41.53 -47.26
N LEU A 6 7.39 -41.15 -46.29
CA LEU A 6 7.62 -39.80 -45.75
C LEU A 6 6.31 -39.06 -45.53
N LEU A 7 5.66 -39.26 -44.37
CA LEU A 7 4.96 -38.24 -43.58
C LEU A 7 4.06 -38.87 -42.49
N LEU A 8 4.01 -38.17 -41.36
CA LEU A 8 2.89 -38.13 -40.41
C LEU A 8 2.73 -39.31 -39.44
N THR A 9 3.51 -39.28 -38.38
CA THR A 9 2.94 -39.13 -37.02
C THR A 9 3.93 -38.35 -36.16
N LEU A 10 3.93 -37.04 -36.42
CA LEU A 10 4.31 -36.03 -35.45
C LEU A 10 3.53 -36.34 -34.17
N LEU A 11 4.17 -37.03 -33.22
CA LEU A 11 3.66 -37.18 -31.87
C LEU A 11 3.65 -35.77 -31.30
N CYS A 12 2.50 -35.11 -31.42
CA CYS A 12 2.24 -33.83 -30.82
C CYS A 12 2.60 -33.94 -29.34
N ILE A 13 3.75 -33.39 -28.99
CA ILE A 13 3.97 -32.85 -27.66
C ILE A 13 2.90 -31.79 -27.53
N THR A 14 1.74 -32.18 -27.01
CA THR A 14 0.74 -31.24 -26.54
C THR A 14 1.40 -30.56 -25.37
N PHE A 15 2.12 -29.48 -25.68
CA PHE A 15 2.41 -28.44 -24.72
C PHE A 15 1.03 -28.03 -24.24
N GLY A 16 0.66 -28.49 -23.04
CA GLY A 16 -0.50 -28.00 -22.34
C GLY A 16 -0.23 -26.52 -22.13
N ALA A 17 -0.69 -25.70 -23.06
CA ALA A 17 -1.09 -24.36 -22.72
C ALA A 17 -2.13 -24.56 -21.62
N GLN A 18 -1.70 -24.53 -20.36
CA GLN A 18 -2.62 -24.30 -19.27
C GLN A 18 -3.24 -22.97 -19.64
N ALA A 19 -4.44 -23.02 -20.21
CA ALA A 19 -5.28 -21.86 -20.32
C ALA A 19 -5.41 -21.38 -18.87
N GLU A 20 -4.71 -20.30 -18.57
CA GLU A 20 -4.66 -19.68 -17.26
C GLU A 20 -6.12 -19.39 -16.90
N THR A 21 -6.68 -20.19 -16.01
CA THR A 21 -8.08 -20.06 -15.63
C THR A 21 -8.21 -18.74 -14.90
N LYS A 22 -9.09 -17.87 -15.39
CA LYS A 22 -9.37 -16.60 -14.71
C LYS A 22 -9.79 -16.91 -13.28
N ALA A 23 -9.25 -16.17 -12.32
CA ALA A 23 -9.65 -16.30 -10.93
C ALA A 23 -11.17 -16.13 -10.79
N SER A 24 -11.76 -16.90 -9.89
CA SER A 24 -13.16 -16.77 -9.53
C SER A 24 -13.31 -15.67 -8.51
N ARG A 25 -14.44 -14.96 -8.61
CA ARG A 25 -14.82 -13.94 -7.64
C ARG A 25 -14.81 -14.47 -6.21
N GLU A 26 -15.38 -15.66 -6.01
CA GLU A 26 -15.46 -16.30 -4.69
C GLU A 26 -14.08 -16.53 -4.06
N SER A 27 -13.11 -16.99 -4.86
CA SER A 27 -11.75 -17.22 -4.39
C SER A 27 -11.08 -15.90 -3.98
N VAL A 28 -11.25 -14.84 -4.78
CA VAL A 28 -10.74 -13.51 -4.44
C VAL A 28 -11.38 -12.99 -3.15
N GLU A 29 -12.69 -13.14 -2.98
CA GLU A 29 -13.39 -12.74 -1.75
C GLU A 29 -12.85 -13.50 -0.53
N LYS A 30 -12.62 -14.80 -0.68
CA LYS A 30 -11.99 -15.63 0.37
C LYS A 30 -10.58 -15.14 0.72
N LEU A 31 -9.76 -14.85 -0.29
CA LEU A 31 -8.43 -14.28 -0.07
C LEU A 31 -8.51 -12.94 0.69
N MET A 32 -9.41 -12.04 0.28
CA MET A 32 -9.59 -10.74 0.94
C MET A 32 -10.00 -10.86 2.41
N MET A 33 -10.81 -11.87 2.76
CA MET A 33 -11.16 -12.17 4.15
C MET A 33 -9.95 -12.69 4.95
N LEU A 34 -9.10 -13.52 4.35
CA LEU A 34 -7.90 -14.07 4.99
C LEU A 34 -6.80 -13.03 5.22
N THR A 35 -6.73 -12.02 4.37
CA THR A 35 -5.76 -10.92 4.47
C THR A 35 -6.30 -9.69 5.20
N ASP A 36 -7.45 -9.80 5.86
CA ASP A 36 -8.08 -8.73 6.63
C ASP A 36 -8.24 -7.40 5.85
N VAL A 37 -8.61 -7.45 4.55
CA VAL A 37 -8.75 -6.23 3.72
C VAL A 37 -9.77 -5.25 4.31
N SER A 38 -10.74 -5.73 5.09
CA SER A 38 -11.68 -4.86 5.81
C SER A 38 -10.99 -3.93 6.80
N LYS A 39 -9.87 -4.33 7.43
CA LYS A 39 -9.11 -3.47 8.35
C LYS A 39 -8.45 -2.28 7.65
N ILE A 40 -8.30 -2.33 6.32
CA ILE A 40 -7.85 -1.17 5.54
C ILE A 40 -8.88 -0.03 5.66
N MET A 41 -10.18 -0.35 5.65
CA MET A 41 -11.23 0.67 5.83
C MET A 41 -11.20 1.29 7.23
N ASP A 42 -10.94 0.50 8.26
CA ASP A 42 -10.77 1.00 9.63
C ASP A 42 -9.54 1.90 9.75
N ALA A 43 -8.42 1.49 9.14
CA ALA A 43 -7.20 2.28 9.10
C ALA A 43 -7.40 3.62 8.35
N MET A 44 -8.14 3.62 7.25
CA MET A 44 -8.48 4.83 6.51
C MET A 44 -9.32 5.80 7.34
N GLN A 45 -10.31 5.32 8.11
CA GLN A 45 -11.08 6.17 9.03
C GLN A 45 -10.19 6.82 10.10
N GLY A 46 -9.25 6.06 10.67
CA GLY A 46 -8.27 6.58 11.61
C GLY A 46 -7.38 7.66 10.98
N GLN A 47 -6.95 7.46 9.73
CA GLN A 47 -6.14 8.41 8.99
C GLN A 47 -6.89 9.71 8.68
N VAL A 48 -8.17 9.63 8.31
CA VAL A 48 -9.02 10.83 8.12
C VAL A 48 -9.14 11.63 9.42
N SER A 49 -9.36 10.96 10.54
CA SER A 49 -9.42 11.61 11.85
C SER A 49 -8.11 12.33 12.19
N ALA A 50 -6.96 11.69 11.93
CA ALA A 50 -5.65 12.30 12.10
C ALA A 50 -5.45 13.51 11.15
N MET A 51 -5.95 13.43 9.92
CA MET A 51 -5.90 14.54 8.97
C MET A 51 -6.69 15.75 9.46
N PHE A 52 -7.89 15.54 10.04
CA PHE A 52 -8.68 16.63 10.60
C PHE A 52 -8.00 17.30 11.79
N ASN A 53 -7.38 16.53 12.68
CA ASN A 53 -6.60 17.08 13.80
C ASN A 53 -5.42 17.91 13.31
N ASN A 54 -4.69 17.43 12.30
CA ASN A 54 -3.60 18.18 11.69
C ASN A 54 -4.09 19.47 11.02
N MET A 55 -5.24 19.42 10.35
CA MET A 55 -5.86 20.60 9.74
C MET A 55 -6.29 21.63 10.79
N ALA A 56 -6.87 21.19 11.92
CA ALA A 56 -7.23 22.08 13.02
C ALA A 56 -6.00 22.81 13.57
N SER A 57 -4.89 22.09 13.75
CA SER A 57 -3.62 22.66 14.19
C SER A 57 -3.02 23.64 13.17
N GLN A 58 -3.07 23.31 11.87
CA GLN A 58 -2.53 24.17 10.81
C GLN A 58 -3.34 25.45 10.62
N MET A 59 -4.66 25.37 10.76
CA MET A 59 -5.56 26.53 10.68
C MET A 59 -5.59 27.35 11.99
N ASN A 60 -4.92 26.88 13.04
CA ASN A 60 -4.92 27.48 14.37
C ASN A 60 -6.34 27.79 14.88
N ILE A 61 -7.25 26.82 14.73
CA ILE A 61 -8.67 26.95 15.09
C ILE A 61 -8.80 27.38 16.56
N SER A 62 -9.42 28.52 16.78
CA SER A 62 -9.63 29.07 18.13
C SER A 62 -10.85 28.44 18.82
N GLU A 63 -10.96 28.59 20.14
CA GLU A 63 -12.10 28.07 20.93
C GLU A 63 -13.48 28.51 20.40
N PRO A 64 -13.70 29.77 19.96
CA PRO A 64 -14.97 30.17 19.34
C PRO A 64 -15.25 29.49 17.99
N GLU A 65 -14.22 29.10 17.24
CA GLU A 65 -14.34 28.48 15.90
C GLU A 65 -14.49 26.96 15.98
N LYS A 66 -14.01 26.35 17.07
CA LYS A 66 -14.01 24.90 17.29
C LYS A 66 -15.39 24.23 17.08
N PRO A 67 -16.52 24.76 17.59
CA PRO A 67 -17.83 24.15 17.34
C PRO A 67 -18.21 24.11 15.85
N ALA A 68 -17.85 25.16 15.09
CA ALA A 68 -18.11 25.20 13.65
C ALA A 68 -17.21 24.20 12.92
N PHE A 69 -15.92 24.14 13.28
CA PHE A 69 -14.97 23.20 12.71
C PHE A 69 -15.42 21.75 12.93
N GLU A 70 -15.69 21.36 14.19
CA GLU A 70 -16.15 20.02 14.55
C GLU A 70 -17.45 19.65 13.82
N LYS A 71 -18.40 20.58 13.70
CA LYS A 71 -19.64 20.37 12.95
C LYS A 71 -19.39 20.01 11.49
N TYR A 72 -18.49 20.71 10.80
CA TYR A 72 -18.20 20.43 9.39
C TYR A 72 -17.32 19.18 9.21
N MET A 73 -16.38 18.92 10.12
CA MET A 73 -15.61 17.67 10.11
C MET A 73 -16.51 16.46 10.34
N GLY A 74 -17.49 16.56 11.26
CA GLY A 74 -18.49 15.53 11.47
C GLY A 74 -19.36 15.26 10.25
N LYS A 75 -19.70 16.30 9.46
CA LYS A 75 -20.41 16.12 8.17
C LYS A 75 -19.56 15.36 7.15
N ILE A 76 -18.26 15.63 7.09
CA ILE A 76 -17.35 14.92 6.19
C ILE A 76 -17.20 13.47 6.64
N ASP A 77 -16.99 13.23 7.94
CA ASP A 77 -16.94 11.88 8.50
C ASP A 77 -18.22 11.07 8.19
N GLN A 78 -19.39 11.68 8.38
CA GLN A 78 -20.66 11.07 8.02
C GLN A 78 -20.75 10.77 6.52
N LEU A 79 -20.38 11.72 5.66
CA LEU A 79 -20.36 11.52 4.21
C LEU A 79 -19.44 10.36 3.81
N LEU A 80 -18.25 10.29 4.40
CA LEU A 80 -17.30 9.21 4.14
C LEU A 80 -17.85 7.87 4.60
N LYS A 81 -18.49 7.79 5.77
CA LYS A 81 -19.16 6.57 6.25
C LYS A 81 -20.31 6.12 5.34
N GLU A 82 -21.06 7.07 4.77
CA GLU A 82 -22.16 6.78 3.83
C GLU A 82 -21.69 6.39 2.42
N LYS A 83 -20.56 6.94 1.97
CA LYS A 83 -20.06 6.81 0.58
C LYS A 83 -18.84 5.92 0.42
N MET A 84 -18.17 5.54 1.51
CA MET A 84 -17.04 4.62 1.49
C MET A 84 -17.40 3.39 2.33
N THR A 85 -18.49 2.73 1.94
CA THR A 85 -18.88 1.46 2.56
C THR A 85 -18.03 0.32 2.02
N TRP A 86 -17.94 -0.76 2.78
CA TRP A 86 -17.25 -1.97 2.36
C TRP A 86 -17.79 -2.50 1.03
N GLU A 87 -19.11 -2.48 0.83
CA GLU A 87 -19.77 -2.95 -0.38
C GLU A 87 -19.33 -2.14 -1.62
N GLN A 88 -19.18 -0.82 -1.48
CA GLN A 88 -18.74 0.05 -2.56
C GLN A 88 -17.24 -0.11 -2.86
N PHE A 89 -16.44 -0.43 -1.84
CA PHE A 89 -15.00 -0.66 -1.97
C PHE A 89 -14.64 -2.06 -2.49
N LYS A 90 -15.42 -3.07 -2.10
CA LYS A 90 -15.17 -4.49 -2.39
C LYS A 90 -15.14 -4.78 -3.88
N GLU A 91 -16.10 -4.27 -4.66
CA GLU A 91 -16.20 -4.54 -6.10
C GLU A 91 -14.98 -4.05 -6.90
N PRO A 92 -14.55 -2.78 -6.80
CA PRO A 92 -13.31 -2.32 -7.41
C PRO A 92 -12.10 -3.18 -7.04
N MET A 93 -11.97 -3.56 -5.77
CA MET A 93 -10.85 -4.36 -5.30
C MET A 93 -10.85 -5.76 -5.91
N ILE A 94 -12.01 -6.44 -5.94
CA ILE A 94 -12.13 -7.74 -6.61
C ILE A 94 -11.67 -7.63 -8.06
N ASN A 95 -12.11 -6.59 -8.79
CA ASN A 95 -11.73 -6.38 -10.17
C ASN A 95 -10.22 -6.17 -10.37
N VAL A 96 -9.53 -5.56 -9.40
CA VAL A 96 -8.06 -5.46 -9.42
C VAL A 96 -7.45 -6.86 -9.35
N TYR A 97 -7.87 -7.72 -8.41
CA TYR A 97 -7.34 -9.08 -8.32
C TYR A 97 -7.65 -9.91 -9.57
N LEU A 98 -8.90 -9.87 -10.05
CA LEU A 98 -9.34 -10.58 -11.26
C LEU A 98 -8.62 -10.13 -12.54
N LYS A 99 -8.01 -8.94 -12.53
CA LYS A 99 -7.21 -8.41 -13.64
C LYS A 99 -5.75 -8.89 -13.59
N HIS A 100 -5.22 -9.15 -12.40
CA HIS A 100 -3.79 -9.36 -12.19
C HIS A 100 -3.42 -10.80 -11.81
N PHE A 101 -4.36 -11.59 -11.30
CA PHE A 101 -4.10 -12.94 -10.85
C PHE A 101 -4.99 -13.96 -11.55
N ASN A 102 -4.42 -15.13 -11.79
CA ASN A 102 -5.16 -16.31 -12.22
C ASN A 102 -5.67 -17.13 -11.02
N GLN A 103 -6.49 -18.14 -11.30
CA GLN A 103 -7.10 -18.99 -10.27
C GLN A 103 -6.05 -19.75 -9.45
N HIS A 104 -5.02 -20.33 -10.10
CA HIS A 104 -3.97 -21.07 -9.43
C HIS A 104 -3.17 -20.19 -8.45
N GLU A 105 -2.87 -18.96 -8.82
CA GLU A 105 -2.19 -18.00 -7.95
C GLU A 105 -3.06 -17.60 -6.76
N ILE A 106 -4.35 -17.32 -6.98
CA ILE A 106 -5.28 -17.00 -5.90
C ILE A 106 -5.43 -18.19 -4.94
N ASP A 107 -5.53 -19.41 -5.46
CA ASP A 107 -5.61 -20.62 -4.64
C ASP A 107 -4.34 -20.83 -3.80
N GLY A 108 -3.16 -20.64 -4.39
CA GLY A 108 -1.89 -20.70 -3.67
C GLY A 108 -1.78 -19.63 -2.57
N LEU A 109 -2.26 -18.41 -2.83
CA LEU A 109 -2.31 -17.36 -1.81
C LEU A 109 -3.29 -17.71 -0.68
N ILE A 110 -4.45 -18.26 -1.00
CA ILE A 110 -5.42 -18.73 -0.01
C ILE A 110 -4.80 -19.81 0.87
N GLU A 111 -4.16 -20.83 0.27
CA GLU A 111 -3.49 -21.90 1.03
C GLU A 111 -2.42 -21.33 1.96
N PHE A 112 -1.59 -20.42 1.45
CA PHE A 112 -0.57 -19.75 2.25
C PHE A 112 -1.18 -18.99 3.43
N TYR A 113 -2.14 -18.09 3.20
CA TYR A 113 -2.75 -17.28 4.27
C TYR A 113 -3.63 -18.09 5.24
N GLN A 114 -4.04 -19.30 4.87
CA GLN A 114 -4.69 -20.25 5.79
C GLN A 114 -3.70 -20.97 6.73
N SER A 115 -2.43 -21.11 6.32
CA SER A 115 -1.37 -21.72 7.13
C SER A 115 -1.04 -20.88 8.38
N ASP A 116 -0.43 -21.52 9.38
CA ASP A 116 0.01 -20.82 10.60
C ASP A 116 1.05 -19.73 10.30
N VAL A 117 1.92 -19.97 9.31
CA VAL A 117 2.91 -18.98 8.86
C VAL A 117 2.22 -17.79 8.19
N GLY A 118 1.26 -18.04 7.29
CA GLY A 118 0.52 -16.98 6.61
C GLY A 118 -0.32 -16.12 7.57
N LYS A 119 -1.00 -16.75 8.54
CA LYS A 119 -1.69 -16.02 9.63
C LYS A 119 -0.72 -15.18 10.45
N SER A 120 0.45 -15.73 10.82
CA SER A 120 1.49 -14.97 11.50
C SER A 120 1.99 -13.80 10.64
N MET A 121 2.04 -13.95 9.32
CA MET A 121 2.44 -12.88 8.41
C MET A 121 1.41 -11.75 8.40
N THR A 122 0.11 -12.05 8.25
CA THR A 122 -0.97 -11.05 8.33
C THR A 122 -0.92 -10.26 9.64
N GLN A 123 -0.61 -10.90 10.76
CA GLN A 123 -0.52 -10.25 12.07
C GLN A 123 0.75 -9.44 12.29
N LYS A 124 1.91 -9.94 11.83
CA LYS A 124 3.22 -9.36 12.17
C LYS A 124 3.77 -8.39 11.13
N MET A 125 3.37 -8.49 9.85
CA MET A 125 3.88 -7.58 8.81
C MET A 125 3.61 -6.10 9.13
N PRO A 126 2.45 -5.69 9.67
CA PRO A 126 2.25 -4.31 10.10
C PRO A 126 3.25 -3.88 11.19
N LEU A 127 3.56 -4.77 12.14
CA LEU A 127 4.54 -4.50 13.21
C LEU A 127 5.96 -4.39 12.66
N VAL A 128 6.34 -5.30 11.77
CA VAL A 128 7.65 -5.25 11.09
C VAL A 128 7.81 -3.93 10.33
N MET A 129 6.77 -3.48 9.64
CA MET A 129 6.79 -2.20 8.94
C MET A 129 6.92 -1.01 9.91
N GLN A 130 6.18 -1.03 11.02
CA GLN A 130 6.27 -0.01 12.07
C GLN A 130 7.68 0.06 12.68
N ASP A 131 8.24 -1.09 13.07
CA ASP A 131 9.58 -1.17 13.67
C ASP A 131 10.66 -0.77 12.67
N SER A 132 10.49 -1.11 11.39
CA SER A 132 11.39 -0.70 10.31
C SER A 132 11.42 0.82 10.13
N MET A 133 10.26 1.48 10.20
CA MET A 133 10.19 2.95 10.17
C MET A 133 10.91 3.56 11.37
N MET A 134 10.73 3.02 12.57
CA MET A 134 11.43 3.49 13.77
C MET A 134 12.95 3.32 13.68
N ALA A 135 13.41 2.19 13.13
CA ALA A 135 14.83 1.95 12.89
C ALA A 135 15.41 2.97 11.89
N GLY A 136 14.71 3.25 10.79
CA GLY A 136 15.10 4.28 9.83
C GLY A 136 15.16 5.68 10.44
N GLN A 137 14.18 6.06 11.25
CA GLN A 137 14.19 7.32 11.99
C GLN A 137 15.38 7.41 12.95
N GLN A 138 15.73 6.32 13.64
CA GLN A 138 16.88 6.29 14.53
C GLN A 138 18.19 6.47 13.77
N ALA A 139 18.35 5.79 12.64
CA ALA A 139 19.52 5.94 11.77
C ALA A 139 19.67 7.39 11.27
N MET A 140 18.56 8.02 10.86
CA MET A 140 18.57 9.43 10.46
C MET A 140 18.98 10.35 11.63
N ARG A 141 18.47 10.11 12.84
CA ARG A 141 18.86 10.87 14.04
C ARG A 141 20.35 10.76 14.34
N SER A 142 20.97 9.59 14.17
CA SER A 142 22.41 9.44 14.37
C SER A 142 23.26 10.17 13.33
N LEU A 143 22.74 10.37 12.11
CA LEU A 143 23.45 11.10 11.05
C LEU A 143 23.27 12.62 11.14
N MET A 144 22.29 13.12 11.89
CA MET A 144 22.01 14.56 11.96
C MET A 144 23.20 15.45 12.38
N PRO A 145 24.07 15.06 13.33
CA PRO A 145 25.24 15.87 13.66
C PRO A 145 26.19 16.06 12.47
N GLU A 146 26.42 15.02 11.68
CA GLU A 146 27.27 15.08 10.48
C GLU A 146 26.62 15.94 9.40
N ILE A 147 25.31 15.77 9.18
CA ILE A 147 24.53 16.61 8.26
C ILE A 147 24.62 18.09 8.67
N GLN A 148 24.53 18.39 9.97
CA GLN A 148 24.66 19.76 10.50
C GLN A 148 26.07 20.32 10.28
N ALA A 149 27.11 19.52 10.47
CA ALA A 149 28.49 19.95 10.23
C ALA A 149 28.71 20.31 8.74
N ILE A 150 28.24 19.46 7.82
CA ILE A 150 28.29 19.72 6.37
C ILE A 150 27.53 21.00 6.02
N ALA A 151 26.36 21.22 6.63
CA ALA A 151 25.58 22.43 6.39
C ALA A 151 26.29 23.70 6.88
N GLN A 152 26.99 23.63 8.02
CA GLN A 152 27.79 24.75 8.54
C GLN A 152 28.99 25.07 7.65
N GLU A 153 29.69 24.05 7.15
CA GLU A 153 30.82 24.20 6.21
C GLU A 153 30.37 24.91 4.94
N MET A 154 29.30 24.43 4.31
CA MET A 154 28.70 25.06 3.13
C MET A 154 28.31 26.52 3.39
N GLN A 155 27.71 26.82 4.55
CA GLN A 155 27.33 28.18 4.89
C GLN A 155 28.55 29.11 5.04
N GLY A 156 29.65 28.60 5.61
CA GLY A 156 30.92 29.31 5.70
C GLY A 156 31.50 29.66 4.33
N GLU A 157 31.56 28.69 3.42
CA GLU A 157 32.07 28.88 2.06
C GLU A 157 31.25 29.91 1.27
N ILE A 158 29.91 29.84 1.35
CA ILE A 158 29.02 30.80 0.69
C ILE A 158 29.25 32.23 1.22
N GLN A 159 29.47 32.39 2.53
CA GLN A 159 29.72 33.70 3.12
C GLN A 159 31.07 34.28 2.65
N GLN A 160 32.10 33.44 2.56
CA GLN A 160 33.41 33.86 2.07
C GLN A 160 33.36 34.29 0.60
N ALA A 161 32.70 33.51 -0.26
CA ALA A 161 32.53 33.86 -1.67
C ALA A 161 31.82 35.22 -1.86
N ARG A 162 30.76 35.48 -1.08
CA ARG A 162 30.02 36.76 -1.11
C ARG A 162 30.83 37.96 -0.64
N GLN A 163 31.80 37.75 0.26
CA GLN A 163 32.69 38.82 0.72
C GLN A 163 33.76 39.14 -0.34
N GLN A 164 34.21 38.14 -1.10
CA GLN A 164 35.19 38.30 -2.18
C GLN A 164 34.61 38.94 -3.44
N ASP A 165 33.34 38.70 -3.76
CA ASP A 165 32.66 39.33 -4.91
C ASP A 165 32.18 40.77 -4.61
N GLY A 166 32.27 41.22 -3.36
CA GLY A 166 31.84 42.54 -2.89
C GLY A 166 32.97 43.59 -2.79
N GLU A 167 34.22 43.21 -3.08
CA GLU A 167 35.41 44.08 -3.20
C GLU A 167 35.79 44.30 -4.67
#